data_AF-A0A945AND1-F1
#
_entry.id   AF-A0A945AND1-F1
#
_cell.length_a   1.000
_cell.length_b   1.000
_cell.length_c   1.000
_cell.angle_alpha   90.00
_cell.angle_beta   90.00
_cell.angle_gamma   90.00
#
_symmetry.space_group_name_H-M   'P 1'
#
loop_
_entity.id
_entity.type
_entity.pdbx_description
1 polymer ?
#
loop_
_entity_poly.entity_id
_entity_poly.type
_entity_poly.pdbx_seq_one_letter_code
_entity_poly.pdbx_strand_id
1 'polypeptide(L)'
;MQYDLFHIYTVDEHTMFVIRNLRRFALEKHNNEFPFCNDIFLLIHKPHILYIAGLFHDIAKGKKGDHSVLGQEIARQFCLDHAISEHDTKLICWLVRNHLIMSTTAQRKDISDPDVINEFSAIIGKTENLNYLYLLTVADIRATNPKLWTGWKDSLLKELYITTHNALRRGLENPINQQDTIKETKAEARRELLKKGLSNSSIDIAWQHINSDYFLRYYADEIIWHTIAIKNCSDQDLPLALLRPQNQRGSAELFIYARYQQENFIFSNTTAALHKLGLTILDARIITSHNHYALNSFQVLEQSGEPINDLRRELHICSTVTRQLQDQSSTTKQNIHLQSRQAEYFPITTKAHFHQDPQDCYNTLELITTDHPGLLSTLGRLFREHHFNLLNAKITTIGSRAEDIFILSTQNKQLISLEKQQRFIDELKQLLAA
;
A
#
# COMPACT_ATOMS: atom_id res chain seq x y z
N MET A 1 -20.61 10.79 -19.51
CA MET A 1 -19.19 11.05 -19.22
C MET A 1 -19.04 10.94 -17.71
N GLN A 2 -18.62 9.77 -17.22
CA GLN A 2 -18.46 9.54 -15.79
C GLN A 2 -17.02 9.90 -15.47
N TYR A 3 -16.78 11.13 -15.00
CA TYR A 3 -15.50 11.51 -14.42
C TYR A 3 -15.33 10.68 -13.15
N ASP A 4 -14.64 9.55 -13.25
CA ASP A 4 -14.08 8.90 -12.08
C ASP A 4 -12.80 9.66 -11.75
N LEU A 5 -12.65 10.18 -10.53
CA LEU A 5 -11.55 11.08 -10.12
C LEU A 5 -10.13 10.53 -10.39
N PHE A 6 -10.03 9.24 -10.68
CA PHE A 6 -8.84 8.57 -11.18
C PHE A 6 -8.43 9.01 -12.60
N HIS A 7 -9.38 9.29 -13.49
CA HIS A 7 -9.15 9.58 -14.91
C HIS A 7 -9.34 11.06 -15.19
N ILE A 8 -8.23 11.78 -15.41
CA ILE A 8 -8.30 13.17 -15.89
C ILE A 8 -8.78 13.21 -17.35
N TYR A 9 -8.56 12.11 -18.08
CA TYR A 9 -8.85 11.97 -19.50
C TYR A 9 -10.16 11.23 -19.74
N THR A 10 -10.78 11.49 -20.89
CA THR A 10 -11.86 10.64 -21.39
C THR A 10 -11.33 9.23 -21.71
N VAL A 11 -12.22 8.23 -21.76
CA VAL A 11 -11.81 6.81 -21.91
C VAL A 11 -10.98 6.57 -23.17
N ASP A 12 -11.30 7.24 -24.27
CA ASP A 12 -10.57 7.22 -25.53
C ASP A 12 -9.18 7.86 -25.43
N GLU A 13 -9.08 9.07 -24.87
CA GLU A 13 -7.80 9.74 -24.62
C GLU A 13 -6.89 8.91 -23.70
N HIS A 14 -7.46 8.41 -22.59
CA HIS A 14 -6.79 7.51 -21.65
C HIS A 14 -6.23 6.28 -22.37
N THR A 15 -7.04 5.59 -23.17
CA THR A 15 -6.62 4.42 -23.94
C THR A 15 -5.45 4.74 -24.88
N MET A 16 -5.47 5.90 -25.53
CA MET A 16 -4.36 6.34 -26.38
C MET A 16 -3.08 6.60 -25.57
N PHE A 17 -3.18 7.12 -24.35
CA PHE A 17 -2.03 7.25 -23.45
C PHE A 17 -1.50 5.88 -22.97
N VAL A 18 -2.36 4.90 -22.72
CA VAL A 18 -1.96 3.52 -22.41
C VAL A 18 -1.12 2.96 -23.56
N ILE A 19 -1.64 3.01 -24.79
CA ILE A 19 -0.90 2.53 -25.98
C ILE A 19 0.42 3.29 -26.15
N ARG A 20 0.42 4.62 -25.97
CA ARG A 20 1.64 5.43 -26.02
C ARG A 20 2.67 4.96 -24.99
N ASN A 21 2.28 4.72 -23.75
CA ASN A 21 3.19 4.24 -22.70
C ASN A 21 3.74 2.84 -23.01
N LEU A 22 2.89 1.91 -23.44
CA LEU A 22 3.32 0.57 -23.87
C LEU A 22 4.33 0.62 -25.03
N ARG A 23 4.14 1.53 -25.99
CA ARG A 23 5.11 1.75 -27.07
C ARG A 23 6.43 2.31 -26.56
N ARG A 24 6.41 3.18 -25.55
CA ARG A 24 7.66 3.74 -24.97
C ARG A 24 8.50 2.69 -24.29
N PHE A 25 7.91 1.69 -23.64
CA PHE A 25 8.65 0.58 -23.02
C PHE A 25 9.50 -0.22 -24.02
N ALA A 26 9.09 -0.27 -25.29
CA ALA A 26 9.81 -0.96 -26.35
C ALA A 26 11.01 -0.18 -26.92
N LEU A 27 11.12 1.13 -26.65
CA LEU A 27 12.05 2.02 -27.35
C LEU A 27 13.22 2.39 -26.45
N GLU A 28 14.44 2.08 -26.89
CA GLU A 28 15.69 2.36 -26.15
C GLU A 28 15.83 3.83 -25.71
N LYS A 29 15.34 4.78 -26.52
CA LYS A 29 15.38 6.22 -26.18
C LYS A 29 14.60 6.59 -24.91
N HIS A 30 13.71 5.71 -24.43
CA HIS A 30 12.96 5.88 -23.19
C HIS A 30 13.42 4.95 -22.06
N ASN A 31 14.49 4.18 -22.27
CA ASN A 31 14.96 3.18 -21.32
C ASN A 31 15.38 3.81 -19.98
N ASN A 32 16.00 4.99 -20.01
CA ASN A 32 16.39 5.72 -18.79
C ASN A 32 15.19 6.08 -17.88
N GLU A 33 13.98 6.17 -18.45
CA GLU A 33 12.76 6.50 -17.71
C GLU A 33 12.12 5.24 -17.12
N PHE A 34 12.19 4.09 -17.82
CA PHE A 34 11.60 2.81 -17.39
C PHE A 34 12.50 1.61 -17.66
N PRO A 35 13.65 1.50 -16.97
CA PRO A 35 14.59 0.42 -17.23
C PRO A 35 13.95 -0.95 -17.02
N PHE A 36 13.24 -1.10 -15.89
CA PHE A 36 12.59 -2.35 -15.57
C PHE A 36 11.45 -2.71 -16.53
N CYS A 37 10.63 -1.75 -16.99
CA CYS A 37 9.60 -2.06 -17.98
C CYS A 37 10.21 -2.43 -19.34
N ASN A 38 11.33 -1.81 -19.72
CA ASN A 38 12.05 -2.20 -20.93
C ASN A 38 12.57 -3.64 -20.81
N ASP A 39 13.21 -3.99 -19.69
CA ASP A 39 13.68 -5.35 -19.42
C ASP A 39 12.54 -6.37 -19.53
N ILE A 40 11.38 -6.11 -18.89
CA ILE A 40 10.22 -7.01 -18.98
C ILE A 40 9.63 -7.04 -20.41
N PHE A 41 9.64 -5.93 -21.12
CA PHE A 41 9.16 -5.88 -22.52
C PHE A 41 10.02 -6.74 -23.44
N LEU A 42 11.33 -6.83 -23.20
CA LEU A 42 12.21 -7.71 -23.97
C LEU A 42 11.95 -9.21 -23.71
N LEU A 43 11.29 -9.55 -22.61
CA LEU A 43 10.91 -10.93 -22.27
C LEU A 43 9.60 -11.40 -22.92
N ILE A 44 8.81 -10.50 -23.54
CA ILE A 44 7.55 -10.88 -24.20
C ILE A 44 7.76 -11.18 -25.69
N HIS A 45 7.26 -12.34 -26.14
CA HIS A 45 7.45 -12.79 -27.52
C HIS A 45 6.53 -12.11 -28.54
N LYS A 46 5.33 -11.69 -28.12
CA LYS A 46 4.26 -11.20 -28.98
C LYS A 46 3.71 -9.84 -28.50
N PRO A 47 4.43 -8.73 -28.74
CA PRO A 47 3.99 -7.39 -28.30
C PRO A 47 2.59 -6.97 -28.77
N HIS A 48 2.11 -7.48 -29.90
CA HIS A 48 0.77 -7.19 -30.39
C HIS A 48 -0.34 -7.63 -29.42
N ILE A 49 -0.14 -8.71 -28.66
CA ILE A 49 -1.07 -9.15 -27.60
C ILE A 49 -1.25 -8.05 -26.55
N LEU A 50 -0.13 -7.46 -26.12
CA LEU A 50 -0.11 -6.37 -25.15
C LEU A 50 -0.85 -5.13 -25.67
N TYR A 51 -0.64 -4.78 -26.93
CA TYR A 51 -1.31 -3.62 -27.54
C TYR A 51 -2.81 -3.84 -27.72
N ILE A 52 -3.23 -5.05 -28.11
CA ILE A 52 -4.67 -5.39 -28.21
C ILE A 52 -5.28 -5.35 -26.80
N ALA A 53 -4.67 -6.00 -25.81
CA ALA A 53 -5.16 -5.94 -24.44
C ALA A 53 -5.25 -4.49 -23.92
N GLY A 54 -4.23 -3.66 -24.20
CA GLY A 54 -4.24 -2.23 -23.86
C GLY A 54 -5.34 -1.43 -24.54
N LEU A 55 -5.72 -1.76 -25.78
CA LEU A 55 -6.84 -1.10 -26.48
C LEU A 55 -8.20 -1.49 -25.87
N PHE A 56 -8.32 -2.72 -25.37
CA PHE A 56 -9.58 -3.28 -24.90
C PHE A 56 -9.77 -3.26 -23.37
N HIS A 57 -8.74 -2.95 -22.57
CA HIS A 57 -8.77 -3.11 -21.11
C HIS A 57 -9.98 -2.44 -20.45
N ASP A 58 -10.33 -1.23 -20.89
CA ASP A 58 -11.43 -0.43 -20.35
C ASP A 58 -12.60 -0.22 -21.35
N ILE A 59 -12.67 -1.03 -22.43
CA ILE A 59 -13.62 -0.83 -23.54
C ILE A 59 -15.10 -0.86 -23.12
N ALA A 60 -15.41 -1.51 -22.01
CA ALA A 60 -16.77 -1.65 -21.50
C ALA A 60 -17.09 -0.67 -20.36
N LYS A 61 -16.19 0.27 -20.04
CA LYS A 61 -16.42 1.28 -19.01
C LYS A 61 -17.68 2.10 -19.31
N GLY A 62 -18.52 2.30 -18.30
CA GLY A 62 -19.83 2.95 -18.44
C GLY A 62 -20.98 2.02 -18.83
N LYS A 63 -20.74 0.73 -19.09
CA LYS A 63 -21.80 -0.29 -19.16
C LYS A 63 -22.21 -0.74 -17.75
N LYS A 64 -23.45 -1.23 -17.60
CA LYS A 64 -23.93 -1.83 -16.34
C LYS A 64 -23.29 -3.20 -16.14
N GLY A 65 -22.68 -3.42 -14.97
CA GLY A 65 -22.00 -4.67 -14.61
C GLY A 65 -20.49 -4.49 -14.47
N ASP A 66 -19.77 -5.59 -14.30
CA ASP A 66 -18.31 -5.59 -14.26
C ASP A 66 -17.73 -5.34 -15.66
N HIS A 67 -17.08 -4.18 -15.83
CA HIS A 67 -16.50 -3.77 -17.11
C HIS A 67 -15.36 -4.69 -17.56
N SER A 68 -14.62 -5.31 -16.64
CA SER A 68 -13.53 -6.22 -17.00
C SER A 68 -14.09 -7.52 -17.61
N VAL A 69 -15.19 -8.04 -17.06
CA VAL A 69 -15.90 -9.22 -17.60
C VAL A 69 -16.55 -8.91 -18.95
N LEU A 70 -17.22 -7.76 -19.06
CA LEU A 70 -17.83 -7.34 -20.33
C LEU A 70 -16.77 -7.03 -21.40
N GLY A 71 -15.66 -6.41 -21.01
CA GLY A 71 -14.52 -6.11 -21.89
C GLY A 71 -13.87 -7.38 -22.42
N GLN A 72 -13.75 -8.42 -21.58
CA GLN A 72 -13.26 -9.73 -21.99
C GLN A 72 -14.08 -10.31 -23.17
N GLU A 73 -15.41 -10.22 -23.10
CA GLU A 73 -16.28 -10.73 -24.18
C GLU A 73 -16.08 -9.97 -25.48
N ILE A 74 -16.00 -8.64 -25.40
CA ILE A 74 -15.79 -7.77 -26.57
C ILE A 74 -14.43 -8.07 -27.21
N ALA A 75 -13.38 -8.19 -26.39
CA ALA A 75 -12.04 -8.54 -26.86
C ALA A 75 -12.02 -9.94 -27.51
N ARG A 76 -12.78 -10.90 -26.98
CA ARG A 76 -12.90 -12.23 -27.58
C ARG A 76 -13.52 -12.17 -28.96
N GLN A 77 -14.63 -11.45 -29.11
CA GLN A 77 -15.29 -11.30 -30.40
C GLN A 77 -14.35 -10.66 -31.43
N PHE A 78 -13.64 -9.59 -31.03
CA PHE A 78 -12.62 -8.98 -31.89
C PHE A 78 -11.56 -9.98 -32.34
N CYS A 79 -11.05 -10.81 -31.43
CA CYS A 79 -10.05 -11.83 -31.76
C CYS A 79 -10.58 -12.85 -32.77
N LEU A 80 -11.83 -13.29 -32.63
CA LEU A 80 -12.49 -14.21 -33.56
C LEU A 80 -12.65 -13.58 -34.94
N ASP A 81 -13.15 -12.35 -35.01
CA ASP A 81 -13.38 -11.62 -36.25
C ASP A 81 -12.07 -11.38 -37.04
N HIS A 82 -10.94 -11.33 -36.34
CA HIS A 82 -9.60 -11.10 -36.92
C HIS A 82 -8.76 -12.38 -37.02
N ALA A 83 -9.36 -13.56 -36.81
CA ALA A 83 -8.69 -14.86 -36.88
C ALA A 83 -7.41 -14.96 -36.02
N ILE A 84 -7.41 -14.31 -34.85
CA ILE A 84 -6.34 -14.44 -33.86
C ILE A 84 -6.37 -15.87 -33.29
N SER A 85 -5.19 -16.46 -33.08
CA SER A 85 -5.09 -17.83 -32.57
C SER A 85 -5.83 -18.01 -31.24
N GLU A 86 -6.37 -19.20 -30.98
CA GLU A 86 -7.08 -19.49 -29.74
C GLU A 86 -6.21 -19.24 -28.49
N HIS A 87 -4.91 -19.57 -28.60
CA HIS A 87 -3.94 -19.34 -27.54
C HIS A 87 -3.78 -17.86 -27.21
N ASP A 88 -3.56 -17.02 -28.23
CA ASP A 88 -3.38 -15.58 -28.04
C ASP A 88 -4.69 -14.91 -27.61
N THR A 89 -5.83 -15.37 -28.13
CA THR A 89 -7.17 -14.93 -27.72
C THR A 89 -7.40 -15.15 -26.23
N LYS A 90 -7.03 -16.33 -25.70
CA LYS A 90 -7.14 -16.63 -24.27
C LYS A 90 -6.30 -15.67 -23.43
N LEU A 91 -5.08 -15.36 -23.85
CA LEU A 91 -4.20 -14.42 -23.15
C LEU A 91 -4.74 -12.99 -23.19
N ILE A 92 -5.17 -12.48 -24.36
CA ILE A 92 -5.79 -11.15 -24.49
C ILE A 92 -7.01 -11.03 -23.58
N CYS A 93 -7.91 -12.02 -23.65
CA CYS A 93 -9.11 -12.07 -22.82
C CYS A 93 -8.75 -12.08 -21.32
N TRP A 94 -7.75 -12.87 -20.92
CA TRP A 94 -7.31 -12.95 -19.54
C TRP A 94 -6.72 -11.62 -19.07
N LEU A 95 -5.92 -10.93 -19.89
CA LEU A 95 -5.36 -9.61 -19.57
C LEU A 95 -6.44 -8.56 -19.38
N VAL A 96 -7.41 -8.48 -20.30
CA VAL A 96 -8.54 -7.53 -20.19
C VAL A 96 -9.36 -7.83 -18.93
N ARG A 97 -9.65 -9.10 -18.65
CA ARG A 97 -10.41 -9.49 -17.45
C ARG A 97 -9.69 -9.13 -16.15
N ASN A 98 -8.36 -9.25 -16.12
CA ASN A 98 -7.57 -9.14 -14.89
C ASN A 98 -6.74 -7.86 -14.81
N HIS A 99 -6.94 -6.86 -15.69
CA HIS A 99 -6.03 -5.70 -15.79
C HIS A 99 -5.90 -4.91 -14.47
N LEU A 100 -6.91 -4.94 -13.60
CA LEU A 100 -6.90 -4.28 -12.30
C LEU A 100 -6.21 -5.10 -11.19
N ILE A 101 -6.07 -6.43 -11.33
CA ILE A 101 -5.71 -7.29 -10.19
C ILE A 101 -4.35 -6.94 -9.60
N MET A 102 -3.38 -6.56 -10.44
CA MET A 102 -2.05 -6.20 -9.96
C MET A 102 -2.06 -4.87 -9.21
N SER A 103 -2.72 -3.84 -9.74
CA SER A 103 -2.86 -2.56 -9.05
C SER A 103 -3.64 -2.69 -7.75
N THR A 104 -4.72 -3.47 -7.75
CA THR A 104 -5.55 -3.71 -6.57
C THR A 104 -4.77 -4.46 -5.51
N THR A 105 -4.06 -5.55 -5.85
CA THR A 105 -3.25 -6.29 -4.88
C THR A 105 -2.16 -5.40 -4.25
N ALA A 106 -1.40 -4.66 -5.07
CA ALA A 106 -0.33 -3.80 -4.57
C ALA A 106 -0.83 -2.66 -3.66
N GLN A 107 -2.01 -2.10 -3.95
CA GLN A 107 -2.56 -0.96 -3.22
C GLN A 107 -3.48 -1.35 -2.06
N ARG A 108 -4.02 -2.58 -2.06
CA ARG A 108 -5.06 -2.99 -1.10
C ARG A 108 -4.64 -4.11 -0.14
N LYS A 109 -3.63 -4.90 -0.49
CA LYS A 109 -3.16 -6.04 0.32
C LYS A 109 -1.73 -5.81 0.83
N ASP A 110 -1.36 -6.51 1.90
CA ASP A 110 0.02 -6.50 2.40
C ASP A 110 0.91 -7.42 1.54
N ILE A 111 1.62 -6.83 0.57
CA ILE A 111 2.48 -7.59 -0.36
C ILE A 111 3.75 -8.14 0.28
N SER A 112 4.01 -7.83 1.56
CA SER A 112 5.06 -8.49 2.34
C SER A 112 4.62 -9.86 2.88
N ASP A 113 3.31 -10.15 2.88
CA ASP A 113 2.76 -11.42 3.35
C ASP A 113 2.92 -12.51 2.28
N PRO A 114 3.65 -13.61 2.55
CA PRO A 114 3.77 -14.75 1.65
C PRO A 114 2.44 -15.32 1.16
N ASP A 115 1.40 -15.26 1.97
CA ASP A 115 0.08 -15.78 1.62
C ASP A 115 -0.60 -14.93 0.55
N VAL A 116 -0.51 -13.61 0.67
CA VAL A 116 -0.97 -12.65 -0.36
C VAL A 116 -0.22 -12.89 -1.68
N ILE A 117 1.11 -13.09 -1.60
CA ILE A 117 1.92 -13.40 -2.79
C ILE A 117 1.48 -14.72 -3.41
N ASN A 118 1.20 -15.75 -2.61
CA ASN A 118 0.79 -17.05 -3.12
C ASN A 118 -0.60 -17.01 -3.79
N GLU A 119 -1.57 -16.33 -3.18
CA GLU A 119 -2.90 -16.12 -3.75
C GLU A 119 -2.81 -15.39 -5.10
N PHE A 120 -2.05 -14.29 -5.14
CA PHE A 120 -1.83 -13.55 -6.37
C PHE A 120 -1.13 -14.42 -7.42
N SER A 121 -0.07 -15.13 -7.04
CA SER A 121 0.67 -16.02 -7.93
C SER A 121 -0.21 -17.13 -8.52
N ALA A 122 -1.16 -17.67 -7.75
CA ALA A 122 -2.13 -18.66 -8.22
C ALA A 122 -3.07 -18.09 -9.29
N ILE A 123 -3.50 -16.83 -9.16
CA ILE A 123 -4.31 -16.14 -10.18
C ILE A 123 -3.48 -15.91 -11.45
N ILE A 124 -2.22 -15.47 -11.31
CA ILE A 124 -1.31 -15.20 -12.43
C ILE A 124 -0.97 -16.49 -13.20
N GLY A 125 -0.70 -17.58 -12.48
CA GLY A 125 -0.47 -18.93 -12.99
C GLY A 125 0.89 -19.16 -13.68
N LYS A 126 1.34 -18.23 -14.53
CA LYS A 126 2.61 -18.36 -15.27
C LYS A 126 3.33 -17.03 -15.50
N THR A 127 4.65 -17.08 -15.65
CA THR A 127 5.51 -15.90 -15.85
C THR A 127 5.13 -15.08 -17.09
N GLU A 128 4.66 -15.74 -18.15
CA GLU A 128 4.19 -15.03 -19.34
C GLU A 128 3.06 -14.05 -18.99
N ASN A 129 2.03 -14.52 -18.27
CA ASN A 129 0.91 -13.68 -17.85
C ASN A 129 1.38 -12.51 -16.97
N LEU A 130 2.33 -12.78 -16.06
CA LEU A 130 2.92 -11.76 -15.18
C LEU A 130 3.58 -10.64 -15.97
N ASN A 131 4.37 -10.98 -17.00
CA ASN A 131 5.09 -10.01 -17.83
C ASN A 131 4.13 -9.07 -18.56
N TYR A 132 3.11 -9.64 -19.22
CA TYR A 132 2.11 -8.83 -19.93
C TYR A 132 1.29 -7.97 -18.98
N LEU A 133 0.85 -8.54 -17.84
CA LEU A 133 0.04 -7.82 -16.87
C LEU A 133 0.81 -6.66 -16.24
N TYR A 134 2.08 -6.87 -15.86
CA TYR A 134 2.92 -5.82 -15.29
C TYR A 134 3.03 -4.61 -16.22
N LEU A 135 3.36 -4.85 -17.49
CA LEU A 135 3.48 -3.79 -18.48
C LEU A 135 2.16 -3.05 -18.70
N LEU A 136 1.04 -3.79 -18.77
CA LEU A 136 -0.29 -3.21 -18.92
C LEU A 136 -0.64 -2.33 -17.71
N THR A 137 -0.46 -2.82 -16.49
CA THR A 137 -0.75 -2.09 -15.25
C THR A 137 0.09 -0.82 -15.11
N VAL A 138 1.40 -0.88 -15.42
CA VAL A 138 2.25 0.33 -15.36
C VAL A 138 1.83 1.34 -16.42
N ALA A 139 1.50 0.91 -17.64
CA ALA A 139 1.04 1.81 -18.69
C ALA A 139 -0.30 2.48 -18.34
N ASP A 140 -1.23 1.71 -17.77
CA ASP A 140 -2.55 2.14 -17.32
C ASP A 140 -2.47 3.20 -16.22
N ILE A 141 -1.80 2.89 -15.10
CA ILE A 141 -1.64 3.85 -13.99
C ILE A 141 -1.03 5.16 -14.48
N ARG A 142 -0.04 5.12 -15.38
CA ARG A 142 0.58 6.32 -15.93
C ARG A 142 -0.30 7.09 -16.91
N ALA A 143 -1.26 6.42 -17.56
CA ALA A 143 -2.22 7.02 -18.46
C ALA A 143 -3.40 7.68 -17.73
N THR A 144 -3.54 7.50 -16.42
CA THR A 144 -4.62 8.13 -15.62
C THR A 144 -4.30 9.58 -15.25
N ASN A 145 -3.18 9.79 -14.54
CA ASN A 145 -2.64 11.10 -14.17
C ASN A 145 -1.12 10.96 -13.95
N PRO A 146 -0.27 11.70 -14.69
CA PRO A 146 1.18 11.63 -14.53
C PRO A 146 1.69 11.89 -13.11
N LYS A 147 0.98 12.71 -12.32
CA LYS A 147 1.32 12.99 -10.91
C LYS A 147 1.06 11.83 -9.97
N LEU A 148 0.22 10.86 -10.37
CA LEU A 148 -0.08 9.69 -9.55
C LEU A 148 1.03 8.64 -9.59
N TRP A 149 1.93 8.69 -10.57
CA TRP A 149 3.07 7.78 -10.66
C TRP A 149 4.23 8.30 -9.79
N THR A 150 4.47 7.64 -8.67
CA THR A 150 5.53 7.99 -7.71
C THR A 150 6.53 6.84 -7.54
N GLY A 151 7.72 7.14 -7.01
CA GLY A 151 8.73 6.11 -6.69
C GLY A 151 8.18 5.02 -5.76
N TRP A 152 7.26 5.37 -4.87
CA TRP A 152 6.52 4.43 -4.03
C TRP A 152 5.69 3.43 -4.84
N LYS A 153 4.83 3.90 -5.75
CA LYS A 153 3.99 2.99 -6.55
C LYS A 153 4.82 2.10 -7.46
N ASP A 154 5.88 2.66 -8.05
CA ASP A 154 6.84 1.88 -8.84
C ASP A 154 7.46 0.75 -8.00
N SER A 155 7.90 1.07 -6.77
CA SER A 155 8.50 0.09 -5.86
C SER A 155 7.51 -1.00 -5.46
N LEU A 156 6.26 -0.67 -5.12
CA LEU A 156 5.23 -1.65 -4.78
C LEU A 156 4.95 -2.63 -5.94
N LEU A 157 4.83 -2.13 -7.17
CA LEU A 157 4.58 -2.97 -8.34
C LEU A 157 5.78 -3.85 -8.68
N LYS A 158 7.00 -3.32 -8.55
CA LYS A 158 8.24 -4.09 -8.74
C LYS A 158 8.39 -5.18 -7.69
N GLU A 159 8.14 -4.86 -6.42
CA GLU A 159 8.17 -5.82 -5.32
C GLU A 159 7.21 -6.97 -5.60
N LEU A 160 5.93 -6.67 -5.88
CA LEU A 160 4.92 -7.68 -6.21
C LEU A 160 5.33 -8.50 -7.44
N TYR A 161 5.88 -7.88 -8.48
CA TYR A 161 6.38 -8.61 -9.64
C TYR A 161 7.49 -9.60 -9.26
N ILE A 162 8.53 -9.14 -8.55
CA ILE A 162 9.72 -9.93 -8.23
C ILE A 162 9.35 -11.11 -7.34
N THR A 163 8.56 -10.87 -6.28
CA THR A 163 8.13 -11.91 -5.35
C THR A 163 7.24 -12.95 -6.03
N THR A 164 6.31 -12.51 -6.89
CA THR A 164 5.46 -13.40 -7.70
C THR A 164 6.28 -14.21 -8.70
N HIS A 165 7.23 -13.57 -9.40
CA HIS A 165 8.10 -14.25 -10.35
C HIS A 165 8.92 -15.37 -9.66
N ASN A 166 9.45 -15.09 -8.47
CA ASN A 166 10.17 -16.08 -7.67
C ASN A 166 9.26 -17.22 -7.20
N ALA A 167 8.03 -16.91 -6.76
CA ALA A 167 7.05 -17.93 -6.38
C ALA A 167 6.70 -18.86 -7.55
N LEU A 168 6.43 -18.29 -8.73
CA LEU A 168 6.16 -19.04 -9.96
C LEU A 168 7.33 -19.93 -10.38
N ARG A 169 8.57 -19.42 -10.28
CA ARG A 169 9.79 -20.19 -10.62
C ARG A 169 10.02 -21.37 -9.69
N ARG A 170 9.70 -21.24 -8.41
CA ARG A 170 9.80 -22.32 -7.41
C ARG A 170 8.67 -23.35 -7.55
N GLY A 171 7.55 -22.97 -8.15
CA GLY A 171 6.34 -23.76 -8.26
C GLY A 171 5.35 -23.46 -7.13
N LEU A 172 4.07 -23.33 -7.48
CA LEU A 172 2.99 -22.93 -6.56
C LEU A 172 2.66 -24.01 -5.51
N GLU A 173 3.10 -25.24 -5.72
CA GLU A 173 2.95 -26.35 -4.78
C GLU A 173 3.88 -26.24 -3.57
N ASN A 174 4.89 -25.37 -3.63
CA ASN A 174 5.86 -25.14 -2.57
C ASN A 174 5.74 -23.71 -2.04
N PRO A 175 4.66 -23.29 -1.35
CA PRO A 175 4.52 -21.92 -0.83
C PRO A 175 5.64 -21.56 0.17
N ILE A 176 5.98 -20.27 0.31
CA ILE A 176 6.93 -19.84 1.36
C ILE A 176 6.13 -19.90 2.66
N ASN A 177 6.62 -20.65 3.64
CA ASN A 177 6.04 -20.64 4.97
C ASN A 177 6.45 -19.33 5.67
N GLN A 178 5.48 -18.59 6.23
CA GLN A 178 5.72 -17.38 7.01
C GLN A 178 6.80 -17.58 8.09
N GLN A 179 6.85 -18.74 8.75
CA GLN A 179 7.86 -19.05 9.77
C GLN A 179 9.28 -19.12 9.20
N ASP A 180 9.44 -19.59 7.97
CA ASP A 180 10.75 -19.67 7.33
C ASP A 180 11.20 -18.27 6.88
N THR A 181 10.29 -17.45 6.33
CA THR A 181 10.55 -16.02 6.07
C THR A 181 11.03 -15.31 7.33
N ILE A 182 10.32 -15.49 8.45
CA ILE A 182 10.68 -14.88 9.73
C ILE A 182 12.09 -15.31 10.17
N LYS A 183 12.42 -16.60 10.05
CA LYS A 183 13.76 -17.11 10.42
C LYS A 183 14.85 -16.54 9.52
N GLU A 184 14.63 -16.53 8.21
CA GLU A 184 15.58 -16.02 7.22
C GLU A 184 15.84 -14.53 7.41
N THR A 185 14.79 -13.72 7.47
CA THR A 185 14.89 -12.27 7.69
C THR A 185 15.60 -11.96 9.02
N LYS A 186 15.26 -12.68 10.08
CA LYS A 186 15.90 -12.52 11.40
C LYS A 186 17.39 -12.91 11.36
N ALA A 187 17.74 -14.00 10.67
CA ALA A 187 19.12 -14.44 10.52
C ALA A 187 19.94 -13.46 9.67
N GLU A 188 19.38 -12.95 8.58
CA GLU A 188 20.01 -11.93 7.73
C GLU A 188 20.27 -10.65 8.51
N ALA A 189 19.24 -10.09 9.16
CA ALA A 189 19.38 -8.88 9.96
C ALA A 189 20.41 -9.06 11.07
N ARG A 190 20.40 -10.20 11.77
CA ARG A 190 21.39 -10.52 12.82
C ARG A 190 22.81 -10.55 12.25
N ARG A 191 23.03 -11.22 11.12
CA ARG A 191 24.34 -11.33 10.48
C ARG A 191 24.90 -9.94 10.14
N GLU A 192 24.08 -9.06 9.58
CA GLU A 192 24.52 -7.70 9.23
C GLU A 192 24.71 -6.80 10.46
N LEU A 193 23.91 -6.95 11.52
CA LEU A 193 24.11 -6.24 12.79
C LEU A 193 25.44 -6.64 13.47
N LEU A 194 25.79 -7.93 13.43
CA LEU A 194 27.08 -8.42 13.93
C LEU A 194 28.25 -7.81 13.14
N LYS A 195 28.16 -7.73 11.81
CA LYS A 195 29.17 -7.07 10.97
C LYS A 195 29.31 -5.57 11.29
N LYS A 196 28.24 -4.92 11.72
CA LYS A 196 28.23 -3.51 12.18
C LYS A 196 28.73 -3.33 13.62
N GLY A 197 29.15 -4.41 14.28
CA GLY A 197 29.80 -4.37 15.60
C GLY A 197 28.86 -4.50 16.79
N LEU A 198 27.58 -4.85 16.60
CA LEU A 198 26.69 -5.18 17.72
C LEU A 198 26.99 -6.58 18.24
N SER A 199 26.86 -6.80 19.55
CA SER A 199 26.94 -8.14 20.14
C SER A 199 25.60 -8.88 20.03
N ASN A 200 25.63 -10.22 20.06
CA ASN A 200 24.39 -11.02 20.15
C ASN A 200 23.52 -10.60 21.33
N SER A 201 24.12 -10.32 22.50
CA SER A 201 23.37 -9.89 23.68
C SER A 201 22.63 -8.57 23.46
N SER A 202 23.25 -7.58 22.81
CA SER A 202 22.58 -6.32 22.50
C SER A 202 21.42 -6.50 21.51
N ILE A 203 21.59 -7.38 20.52
CA ILE A 203 20.53 -7.71 19.56
C ILE A 203 19.36 -8.42 20.27
N ASP A 204 19.65 -9.40 21.12
CA ASP A 204 18.64 -10.15 21.87
C ASP A 204 17.84 -9.23 22.80
N ILE A 205 18.49 -8.27 23.47
CA ILE A 205 17.82 -7.26 24.31
C ILE A 205 16.90 -6.39 23.45
N ALA A 206 17.39 -5.86 22.32
CA ALA A 206 16.57 -5.02 21.44
C ALA A 206 15.36 -5.77 20.86
N TRP A 207 15.49 -7.08 20.63
CA TRP A 207 14.43 -7.93 20.07
C TRP A 207 13.57 -8.62 21.13
N GLN A 208 13.89 -8.49 22.42
CA GLN A 208 13.18 -9.16 23.52
C GLN A 208 11.68 -8.83 23.53
N HIS A 209 11.33 -7.63 23.08
CA HIS A 209 9.96 -7.13 23.02
C HIS A 209 9.49 -6.95 21.58
N ILE A 210 9.95 -7.76 20.63
CA ILE A 210 9.49 -7.67 19.23
C ILE A 210 8.76 -8.96 18.88
N ASN A 211 7.56 -8.84 18.32
CA ASN A 211 6.76 -10.00 17.91
C ASN A 211 7.27 -10.60 16.58
N SER A 212 6.84 -11.82 16.25
CA SER A 212 7.19 -12.48 14.98
C SER A 212 6.70 -11.71 13.76
N ASP A 213 5.52 -11.10 13.85
CA ASP A 213 4.85 -10.37 12.77
C ASP A 213 5.72 -9.21 12.25
N TYR A 214 6.54 -8.61 13.11
CA TYR A 214 7.54 -7.61 12.74
C TYR A 214 8.58 -8.17 11.75
N PHE A 215 9.10 -9.38 11.98
CA PHE A 215 10.10 -9.98 11.10
C PHE A 215 9.50 -10.50 9.78
N LEU A 216 8.17 -10.59 9.70
CA LEU A 216 7.46 -10.91 8.46
C LEU A 216 7.24 -9.67 7.59
N ARG A 217 6.91 -8.52 8.21
CA ARG A 217 6.47 -7.30 7.51
C ARG A 217 7.56 -6.27 7.22
N TYR A 218 8.75 -6.46 7.79
CA TYR A 218 9.88 -5.54 7.63
C TYR A 218 11.04 -6.23 6.94
N TYR A 219 11.72 -5.48 6.08
CA TYR A 219 12.93 -5.93 5.41
C TYR A 219 14.12 -5.97 6.38
N ALA A 220 15.12 -6.79 6.06
CA ALA A 220 16.31 -6.90 6.90
C ALA A 220 17.01 -5.55 7.12
N ASP A 221 17.04 -4.66 6.12
CA ASP A 221 17.63 -3.32 6.23
C ASP A 221 16.86 -2.41 7.19
N GLU A 222 15.52 -2.44 7.14
CA GLU A 222 14.63 -1.76 8.09
C GLU A 222 14.89 -2.27 9.51
N ILE A 223 14.95 -3.60 9.68
CA ILE A 223 15.18 -4.22 10.98
C ILE A 223 16.54 -3.81 11.54
N ILE A 224 17.58 -3.78 10.71
CA ILE A 224 18.91 -3.34 11.12
C ILE A 224 18.85 -1.88 11.62
N TRP A 225 18.21 -0.99 10.85
CA TRP A 225 18.07 0.42 11.20
C TRP A 225 17.31 0.61 12.52
N HIS A 226 16.14 -0.01 12.67
CA HIS A 226 15.34 0.05 13.90
C HIS A 226 16.11 -0.52 15.10
N THR A 227 16.81 -1.65 14.92
CA THR A 227 17.54 -2.30 16.01
C THR A 227 18.67 -1.42 16.54
N ILE A 228 19.43 -0.77 15.65
CA ILE A 228 20.50 0.15 16.04
C ILE A 228 19.92 1.31 16.86
N ALA A 229 18.76 1.83 16.45
CA ALA A 229 18.14 2.94 17.15
C ALA A 229 17.57 2.54 18.52
N ILE A 230 16.85 1.42 18.60
CA ILE A 230 16.32 0.87 19.85
C ILE A 230 17.47 0.60 20.83
N LYS A 231 18.57 0.01 20.36
CA LYS A 231 19.75 -0.29 21.20
C LYS A 231 20.42 0.96 21.79
N ASN A 232 20.31 2.12 21.12
CA ASN A 232 20.89 3.38 21.58
C ASN A 232 19.87 4.27 22.33
N CYS A 233 18.63 3.81 22.47
CA CYS A 233 17.55 4.52 23.14
C CYS A 233 17.42 4.00 24.57
N SER A 234 17.43 4.90 25.55
CA SER A 234 17.04 4.56 26.93
C SER A 234 15.54 4.79 27.12
N ASP A 235 14.99 4.31 28.24
CA ASP A 235 13.59 4.53 28.60
C ASP A 235 13.23 6.02 28.76
N GLN A 236 14.20 6.88 29.07
CA GLN A 236 14.01 8.32 29.22
C GLN A 236 13.92 9.05 27.88
N ASP A 237 14.42 8.43 26.81
CA ASP A 237 14.41 8.99 25.46
C ASP A 237 13.11 8.68 24.70
N LEU A 238 12.20 7.90 25.31
CA LEU A 238 10.92 7.56 24.70
C LEU A 238 9.89 8.70 24.83
N PRO A 239 9.03 8.92 23.81
CA PRO A 239 8.94 8.20 22.54
C PRO A 239 10.05 8.60 21.55
N LEU A 240 10.58 7.60 20.84
CA LEU A 240 11.59 7.78 19.81
C LEU A 240 10.92 7.92 18.44
N ALA A 241 11.25 8.97 17.69
CA ALA A 241 10.84 9.14 16.30
C ALA A 241 12.06 9.37 15.40
N LEU A 242 12.16 8.59 14.32
CA LEU A 242 13.27 8.64 13.36
C LEU A 242 12.72 8.69 11.95
N LEU A 243 13.34 9.47 11.08
CA LEU A 243 12.95 9.53 9.68
C LEU A 243 14.12 9.05 8.83
N ARG A 244 13.86 8.08 7.96
CA ARG A 244 14.79 7.63 6.92
C ARG A 244 14.32 8.24 5.59
N PRO A 245 15.01 9.26 5.06
CA PRO A 245 14.51 10.04 3.93
C PRO A 245 14.38 9.27 2.62
N GLN A 246 15.19 8.23 2.43
CA GLN A 246 15.09 7.32 1.29
C GLN A 246 15.23 5.87 1.75
N ASN A 247 14.29 5.03 1.36
CA ASN A 247 14.34 3.58 1.56
C ASN A 247 14.20 2.82 0.23
N GLN A 248 14.26 1.49 0.31
CA GLN A 248 14.06 0.61 -0.85
C GLN A 248 12.66 0.72 -1.46
N ARG A 249 11.70 1.29 -0.73
CA ARG A 249 10.31 1.46 -1.17
C ARG A 249 10.05 2.79 -1.87
N GLY A 250 11.06 3.65 -2.05
CA GLY A 250 10.91 4.89 -2.83
C GLY A 250 10.10 5.99 -2.12
N SER A 251 10.02 5.97 -0.79
CA SER A 251 9.42 7.01 0.04
C SER A 251 10.28 7.27 1.29
N ALA A 252 9.95 8.34 2.04
CA ALA A 252 10.54 8.55 3.36
C ALA A 252 9.79 7.69 4.39
N GLU A 253 10.52 7.08 5.32
CA GLU A 253 9.97 6.23 6.36
C GLU A 253 10.15 6.87 7.73
N LEU A 254 9.04 7.19 8.40
CA LEU A 254 9.01 7.60 9.79
C LEU A 254 8.81 6.38 10.67
N PHE A 255 9.82 6.00 11.44
CA PHE A 255 9.76 4.97 12.46
C PHE A 255 9.49 5.58 13.84
N ILE A 256 8.58 4.98 14.58
CA ILE A 256 8.19 5.38 15.93
C ILE A 256 8.31 4.18 16.85
N TYR A 257 9.08 4.36 17.92
CA TYR A 257 9.21 3.41 19.00
C TYR A 257 8.77 4.06 20.31
N ALA A 258 7.69 3.55 20.89
CA ALA A 258 7.07 4.15 22.07
C ALA A 258 6.43 3.11 22.98
N ARG A 259 6.25 3.45 24.27
CA ARG A 259 5.49 2.63 25.21
C ARG A 259 3.99 2.75 24.92
N TYR A 260 3.38 1.62 24.65
CA TYR A 260 1.96 1.42 24.42
C TYR A 260 1.21 1.25 25.75
N GLN A 261 0.70 2.35 26.31
CA GLN A 261 -0.22 2.29 27.45
C GLN A 261 -1.66 2.15 26.95
N GLN A 262 -2.56 1.64 27.79
CA GLN A 262 -3.95 1.35 27.41
C GLN A 262 -4.72 2.59 26.90
N GLU A 263 -4.26 3.80 27.21
CA GLU A 263 -4.88 5.07 26.79
C GLU A 263 -4.11 5.81 25.68
N ASN A 264 -3.02 5.25 25.14
CA ASN A 264 -2.17 5.96 24.18
C ASN A 264 -2.70 5.88 22.74
N PHE A 265 -3.06 7.04 22.17
CA PHE A 265 -3.50 7.22 20.78
C PHE A 265 -2.33 7.41 19.81
N ILE A 266 -1.32 6.53 19.83
CA ILE A 266 -0.06 6.71 19.07
C ILE A 266 -0.32 6.93 17.59
N PHE A 267 -1.17 6.10 16.97
CA PHE A 267 -1.53 6.26 15.56
C PHE A 267 -2.19 7.62 15.31
N SER A 268 -3.26 7.96 16.04
CA SER A 268 -3.97 9.24 15.84
C SER A 268 -3.10 10.46 16.08
N ASN A 269 -2.28 10.45 17.13
CA ASN A 269 -1.39 11.57 17.46
C ASN A 269 -0.30 11.73 16.40
N THR A 270 0.21 10.62 15.86
CA THR A 270 1.18 10.64 14.77
C THR A 270 0.56 11.18 13.49
N THR A 271 -0.61 10.67 13.08
CA THR A 271 -1.27 11.13 11.85
C THR A 271 -1.69 12.59 11.96
N ALA A 272 -2.09 13.07 13.15
CA ALA A 272 -2.32 14.48 13.41
C ALA A 272 -1.04 15.33 13.29
N ALA A 273 0.11 14.86 13.80
CA ALA A 273 1.39 15.55 13.66
C ALA A 273 1.84 15.63 12.20
N LEU A 274 1.78 14.51 11.48
CA LEU A 274 2.13 14.42 10.06
C LEU A 274 1.27 15.34 9.20
N HIS A 275 -0.04 15.38 9.47
CA HIS A 275 -0.94 16.31 8.81
C HIS A 275 -0.56 17.78 9.08
N LYS A 276 -0.27 18.17 10.33
CA LYS A 276 0.18 19.54 10.67
C LYS A 276 1.46 19.93 9.93
N LEU A 277 2.33 18.95 9.66
CA LEU A 277 3.58 19.15 8.92
C LEU A 277 3.37 19.22 7.40
N GLY A 278 2.16 18.96 6.90
CA GLY A 278 1.86 18.94 5.47
C GLY A 278 2.44 17.72 4.75
N LEU A 279 2.51 16.57 5.43
CA LEU A 279 2.99 15.32 4.85
C LEU A 279 1.81 14.45 4.39
N THR A 280 1.98 13.81 3.25
CA THR A 280 1.04 12.80 2.74
C THR A 280 1.47 11.44 3.26
N ILE A 281 0.57 10.73 3.93
CA ILE A 281 0.77 9.35 4.38
C ILE A 281 0.34 8.42 3.24
N LEU A 282 1.17 7.42 2.95
CA LEU A 282 0.90 6.41 1.91
C LEU A 282 0.57 5.04 2.50
N ASP A 283 1.30 4.66 3.55
CA ASP A 283 1.23 3.35 4.18
C ASP A 283 1.63 3.50 5.65
N ALA A 284 0.98 2.75 6.54
CA ALA A 284 1.27 2.75 7.97
C ALA A 284 1.24 1.33 8.51
N ARG A 285 2.42 0.80 8.85
CA ARG A 285 2.59 -0.52 9.49
C ARG A 285 2.59 -0.35 11.00
N ILE A 286 1.67 -1.03 11.68
CA ILE A 286 1.46 -0.88 13.12
C ILE A 286 1.75 -2.22 13.81
N ILE A 287 2.83 -2.26 14.58
CA ILE A 287 3.24 -3.45 15.33
C ILE A 287 3.11 -3.15 16.82
N THR A 288 2.23 -3.88 17.49
CA THR A 288 2.14 -3.87 18.96
C THR A 288 2.80 -5.12 19.52
N SER A 289 3.76 -4.91 20.42
CA SER A 289 4.50 -5.95 21.13
C SER A 289 3.76 -6.49 22.36
N HIS A 290 4.11 -7.72 22.77
CA HIS A 290 3.68 -8.37 23.99
C HIS A 290 3.97 -7.56 25.28
N ASN A 291 4.99 -6.69 25.28
CA ASN A 291 5.40 -5.92 26.46
C ASN A 291 5.07 -4.43 26.36
N HIS A 292 3.92 -4.07 25.78
CA HIS A 292 3.46 -2.68 25.76
C HIS A 292 4.44 -1.74 25.02
N TYR A 293 5.02 -2.18 23.90
CA TYR A 293 5.75 -1.32 22.98
C TYR A 293 5.05 -1.27 21.63
N ALA A 294 5.01 -0.10 21.02
CA ALA A 294 4.55 0.10 19.65
C ALA A 294 5.75 0.39 18.75
N LEU A 295 5.82 -0.34 17.64
CA LEU A 295 6.77 -0.16 16.54
C LEU A 295 5.94 0.22 15.32
N ASN A 296 5.75 1.52 15.11
CA ASN A 296 4.93 2.02 14.02
C ASN A 296 5.82 2.63 12.95
N SER A 297 5.57 2.29 11.69
CA SER A 297 6.28 2.89 10.56
C SER A 297 5.30 3.50 9.60
N PHE A 298 5.54 4.74 9.21
CA PHE A 298 4.72 5.49 8.26
C PHE A 298 5.56 5.81 7.02
N GLN A 299 5.06 5.44 5.86
CA GLN A 299 5.61 5.86 4.58
C GLN A 299 4.98 7.20 4.22
N VAL A 300 5.82 8.23 4.09
CA VAL A 300 5.39 9.61 3.90
C VAL A 300 6.11 10.26 2.73
N LEU A 301 5.45 11.23 2.11
CA LEU A 301 6.00 12.13 1.11
C LEU A 301 5.66 13.58 1.47
N GLU A 302 6.42 14.52 0.91
CA GLU A 302 5.96 15.91 0.87
C GLU A 302 4.66 16.00 0.04
N GLN A 303 3.86 17.04 0.29
CA GLN A 303 2.65 17.31 -0.51
C GLN A 303 2.92 17.45 -2.02
N SER A 304 4.15 17.79 -2.41
CA SER A 304 4.59 17.82 -3.81
C SER A 304 4.74 16.43 -4.44
N GLY A 305 4.79 15.37 -3.64
CA GLY A 305 5.15 14.01 -4.06
C GLY A 305 6.66 13.75 -4.08
N GLU A 306 7.47 14.74 -3.73
CA GLU A 306 8.93 14.65 -3.70
C GLU A 306 9.44 13.99 -2.40
N PRO A 307 10.62 13.35 -2.44
CA PRO A 307 11.27 12.81 -1.26
C PRO A 307 11.77 13.93 -0.32
N ILE A 308 11.90 13.59 0.97
CA ILE A 308 12.36 14.51 2.01
C ILE A 308 13.89 14.48 2.03
N ASN A 309 14.57 15.41 1.35
CA ASN A 309 16.03 15.36 1.20
C ASN A 309 16.82 16.36 2.07
N ASP A 310 16.13 17.09 2.97
CA ASP A 310 16.75 18.11 3.82
C ASP A 310 16.82 17.67 5.30
N LEU A 311 18.02 17.70 5.87
CA LEU A 311 18.26 17.30 7.27
C LEU A 311 17.50 18.17 8.27
N ARG A 312 17.31 19.47 7.99
CA ARG A 312 16.54 20.33 8.92
C ARG A 312 15.07 19.95 8.91
N ARG A 313 14.51 19.65 7.74
CA ARG A 313 13.15 19.13 7.57
C ARG A 313 12.99 17.79 8.30
N GLU A 314 13.94 16.87 8.15
CA GLU A 314 13.98 15.58 8.87
C GLU A 314 13.89 15.79 10.39
N LEU A 315 14.80 16.59 10.96
CA LEU A 315 14.83 16.89 12.39
C LEU A 315 13.55 17.59 12.87
N HIS A 316 12.98 18.48 12.06
CA HIS A 316 11.72 19.16 12.37
C HIS A 316 10.54 18.19 12.44
N ILE A 317 10.47 17.22 11.52
CA ILE A 317 9.43 16.18 11.52
C ILE A 317 9.56 15.32 12.79
N CYS A 318 10.75 14.77 13.05
CA CYS A 318 11.00 13.91 14.21
C CYS A 318 10.69 14.62 15.54
N SER A 319 11.16 15.87 15.71
CA SER A 319 10.92 16.64 16.93
C SER A 319 9.44 17.01 17.14
N THR A 320 8.71 17.31 16.06
CA THR A 320 7.27 17.62 16.12
C THR A 320 6.45 16.39 16.50
N VAL A 321 6.73 15.24 15.88
CA VAL A 321 6.08 13.97 16.20
C VAL A 321 6.36 13.56 17.65
N THR A 322 7.63 13.63 18.07
CA THR A 322 8.04 13.30 19.44
C THR A 322 7.29 14.17 20.46
N ARG A 323 7.25 15.50 20.24
CA ARG A 323 6.53 16.43 21.11
C ARG A 323 5.03 16.13 21.17
N GLN A 324 4.40 15.83 20.03
CA GLN A 324 2.97 15.51 19.97
C GLN A 324 2.64 14.18 20.69
N LEU A 325 3.57 13.22 20.72
CA LEU A 325 3.40 11.97 21.44
C LEU A 325 3.69 12.11 22.95
N GLN A 326 4.53 13.07 23.36
CA GLN A 326 4.77 13.39 24.77
C GLN A 326 3.62 14.21 25.39
N ASP A 327 2.99 15.09 24.62
CA ASP A 327 1.93 15.98 25.11
C ASP A 327 0.56 15.27 25.16
N GLN A 328 0.30 14.57 26.28
CA GLN A 328 -0.98 13.91 26.58
C GLN A 328 -2.15 14.91 26.71
N SER A 329 -1.88 16.21 26.92
CA SER A 329 -2.89 17.24 27.19
C SER A 329 -3.49 17.89 25.94
N SER A 330 -2.92 17.61 24.77
CA SER A 330 -3.35 18.20 23.49
C SER A 330 -4.55 17.49 22.83
N THR A 331 -5.23 16.59 23.55
CA THR A 331 -6.34 15.75 23.07
C THR A 331 -7.64 16.51 22.75
N THR A 332 -7.76 17.80 23.12
CA THR A 332 -9.04 18.55 23.15
C THR A 332 -9.13 19.84 22.33
N LYS A 333 -8.21 20.11 21.39
CA LYS A 333 -8.45 21.22 20.44
C LYS A 333 -8.93 20.69 19.11
N GLN A 334 -10.25 20.72 18.94
CA GLN A 334 -10.94 20.63 17.65
C GLN A 334 -10.18 21.52 16.65
N ASN A 335 -9.56 20.91 15.64
CA ASN A 335 -9.09 21.67 14.51
C ASN A 335 -10.34 22.17 13.79
N ILE A 336 -10.44 23.49 13.65
CA ILE A 336 -11.46 24.16 12.85
C ILE A 336 -11.44 23.50 11.47
N HIS A 337 -12.55 22.86 11.11
CA HIS A 337 -12.75 22.21 9.81
C HIS A 337 -12.61 23.28 8.72
N LEU A 338 -11.43 23.41 8.14
CA LEU A 338 -11.29 24.02 6.82
C LEU A 338 -11.52 22.88 5.84
N GLN A 339 -12.80 22.61 5.54
CA GLN A 339 -13.15 21.80 4.37
C GLN A 339 -12.49 22.45 3.16
N SER A 340 -11.87 21.65 2.28
CA SER A 340 -11.39 22.20 1.03
C SER A 340 -12.58 22.75 0.26
N ARG A 341 -12.45 23.92 -0.39
CA ARG A 341 -13.54 24.49 -1.20
C ARG A 341 -14.10 23.49 -2.22
N GLN A 342 -13.27 22.57 -2.71
CA GLN A 342 -13.68 21.52 -3.64
C GLN A 342 -14.56 20.44 -2.99
N ALA A 343 -14.26 20.05 -1.75
CA ALA A 343 -15.07 19.12 -0.95
C ALA A 343 -16.44 19.71 -0.60
N GLU A 344 -16.52 21.04 -0.42
CA GLU A 344 -17.77 21.76 -0.13
C GLU A 344 -18.77 21.69 -1.30
N TYR A 345 -18.27 21.72 -2.55
CA TYR A 345 -19.13 21.69 -3.75
C TYR A 345 -19.38 20.28 -4.33
N PHE A 346 -18.56 19.28 -3.97
CA PHE A 346 -18.70 17.89 -4.44
C PHE A 346 -18.46 16.89 -3.29
N PRO A 347 -19.38 16.80 -2.31
CA PRO A 347 -19.24 15.86 -1.21
C PRO A 347 -19.35 14.42 -1.70
N ILE A 348 -18.38 13.60 -1.32
CA ILE A 348 -18.35 12.17 -1.63
C ILE A 348 -19.09 11.44 -0.52
N THR A 349 -20.12 10.69 -0.89
CA THR A 349 -20.88 9.88 0.08
C THR A 349 -19.97 8.83 0.70
N THR A 350 -19.85 8.86 2.03
CA THR A 350 -19.08 7.88 2.79
C THR A 350 -19.61 6.46 2.57
N LYS A 351 -18.76 5.60 2.04
CA LYS A 351 -18.99 4.15 1.91
C LYS A 351 -17.94 3.42 2.72
N ALA A 352 -18.37 2.46 3.52
CA ALA A 352 -17.50 1.66 4.36
C ALA A 352 -17.95 0.20 4.24
N HIS A 353 -17.01 -0.69 3.90
CA HIS A 353 -17.27 -2.10 3.71
C HIS A 353 -16.18 -2.94 4.38
N PHE A 354 -16.60 -3.92 5.17
CA PHE A 354 -15.68 -4.95 5.66
C PHE A 354 -15.63 -6.10 4.66
N HIS A 355 -14.41 -6.49 4.33
CA HIS A 355 -14.11 -7.70 3.60
C HIS A 355 -13.44 -8.68 4.57
N GLN A 356 -13.85 -9.94 4.50
CA GLN A 356 -13.19 -11.01 5.23
C GLN A 356 -11.97 -11.47 4.43
N ASP A 357 -10.87 -11.69 5.13
CA ASP A 357 -9.71 -12.31 4.55
C ASP A 357 -9.99 -13.79 4.24
N PRO A 358 -9.51 -14.36 3.10
CA PRO A 358 -9.71 -15.76 2.76
C PRO A 358 -9.16 -16.75 3.79
N GLN A 359 -8.24 -16.33 4.65
CA GLN A 359 -7.63 -17.15 5.71
C GLN A 359 -8.24 -16.87 7.09
N ASP A 360 -9.30 -16.07 7.19
CA ASP A 360 -10.05 -15.78 8.41
C ASP A 360 -9.20 -15.19 9.57
N CYS A 361 -8.06 -14.56 9.27
CA CYS A 361 -7.14 -14.06 10.31
C CYS A 361 -7.33 -12.57 10.67
N TYR A 362 -7.85 -11.76 9.75
CA TYR A 362 -8.08 -10.32 9.95
C TYR A 362 -9.26 -9.82 9.10
N ASN A 363 -9.70 -8.59 9.37
CA ASN A 363 -10.77 -7.94 8.61
C ASN A 363 -10.19 -6.73 7.88
N THR A 364 -10.55 -6.58 6.61
CA THR A 364 -10.14 -5.44 5.80
C THR A 364 -11.30 -4.46 5.70
N LEU A 365 -11.16 -3.28 6.29
CA LEU A 365 -12.11 -2.18 6.13
C LEU A 365 -11.69 -1.34 4.92
N GLU A 366 -12.53 -1.30 3.90
CA GLU A 366 -12.45 -0.35 2.78
C GLU A 366 -13.32 0.87 3.10
N LEU A 367 -12.71 2.05 3.12
CA LEU A 367 -13.37 3.32 3.37
C LEU A 367 -13.20 4.26 2.16
N ILE A 368 -14.30 4.68 1.57
CA ILE A 368 -14.35 5.72 0.55
C ILE A 368 -15.08 6.91 1.13
N THR A 369 -14.40 8.05 1.27
CA THR A 369 -14.99 9.26 1.85
C THR A 369 -14.34 10.53 1.29
N THR A 370 -14.82 11.68 1.74
CA THR A 370 -14.21 12.97 1.43
C THR A 370 -12.99 13.17 2.32
N ASP A 371 -11.82 13.39 1.73
CA ASP A 371 -10.61 13.70 2.48
C ASP A 371 -10.73 15.06 3.16
N HIS A 372 -10.33 15.12 4.43
CA HIS A 372 -10.33 16.33 5.22
C HIS A 372 -9.26 16.29 6.31
N PRO A 373 -8.82 17.46 6.79
CA PRO A 373 -7.90 17.54 7.91
C PRO A 373 -8.33 16.68 9.10
N GLY A 374 -7.41 15.83 9.57
CA GLY A 374 -7.63 14.99 10.74
C GLY A 374 -8.39 13.69 10.51
N LEU A 375 -8.82 13.35 9.28
CA LEU A 375 -9.55 12.10 8.97
C LEU A 375 -8.90 10.86 9.61
N LEU A 376 -7.62 10.60 9.32
CA LEU A 376 -6.89 9.45 9.88
C LEU A 376 -6.75 9.50 11.42
N SER A 377 -6.62 10.70 11.99
CA SER A 377 -6.56 10.86 13.44
C SER A 377 -7.89 10.48 14.09
N THR A 378 -8.99 10.95 13.52
CA THR A 378 -10.36 10.62 13.94
C THR A 378 -10.64 9.12 13.82
N LEU A 379 -10.31 8.50 12.68
CA LEU A 379 -10.45 7.06 12.47
C LEU A 379 -9.63 6.26 13.49
N GLY A 380 -8.39 6.68 13.75
CA GLY A 380 -7.54 6.05 14.75
C GLY A 380 -8.12 6.06 16.17
N ARG A 381 -8.84 7.14 16.54
CA ARG A 381 -9.53 7.23 17.84
C ARG A 381 -10.74 6.30 17.87
N LEU A 382 -11.55 6.31 16.81
CA LEU A 382 -12.71 5.45 16.69
C LEU A 382 -12.33 3.95 16.74
N PHE A 383 -11.26 3.54 16.04
CA PHE A 383 -10.75 2.17 16.15
C PHE A 383 -10.40 1.81 17.60
N ARG A 384 -9.80 2.75 18.34
CA ARG A 384 -9.40 2.53 19.73
C ARG A 384 -10.61 2.40 20.67
N GLU A 385 -11.62 3.24 20.49
CA GLU A 385 -12.87 3.23 21.24
C GLU A 385 -13.64 1.90 21.06
N HIS A 386 -13.58 1.32 19.86
CA HIS A 386 -14.14 -0.01 19.56
C HIS A 386 -13.21 -1.18 19.92
N HIS A 387 -12.05 -0.90 20.52
CA HIS A 387 -11.02 -1.89 20.85
C HIS A 387 -10.53 -2.71 19.65
N PHE A 388 -10.46 -2.10 18.48
CA PHE A 388 -9.84 -2.68 17.30
C PHE A 388 -8.34 -2.43 17.31
N ASN A 389 -7.58 -3.47 16.98
CA ASN A 389 -6.16 -3.37 16.72
C ASN A 389 -5.95 -3.07 15.24
N LEU A 390 -5.43 -1.89 14.94
CA LEU A 390 -4.95 -1.55 13.61
C LEU A 390 -3.61 -2.26 13.37
N LEU A 391 -3.54 -3.07 12.32
CA LEU A 391 -2.34 -3.82 11.94
C LEU A 391 -1.59 -3.13 10.78
N ASN A 392 -2.34 -2.60 9.82
CA ASN A 392 -1.82 -1.91 8.66
C ASN A 392 -2.87 -0.91 8.14
N ALA A 393 -2.43 0.21 7.58
CA ALA A 393 -3.29 1.15 6.86
C ALA A 393 -2.64 1.55 5.54
N LYS A 394 -3.37 1.42 4.44
CA LYS A 394 -2.98 1.90 3.11
C LYS A 394 -3.85 3.09 2.77
N ILE A 395 -3.22 4.23 2.49
CA ILE A 395 -3.90 5.52 2.35
C ILE A 395 -3.77 5.97 0.91
N THR A 396 -4.92 6.20 0.25
CA THR A 396 -4.95 6.66 -1.14
C THR A 396 -5.85 7.88 -1.26
N THR A 397 -5.23 9.06 -1.37
CA THR A 397 -5.96 10.32 -1.57
C THR A 397 -5.82 10.81 -3.01
N ILE A 398 -6.95 11.14 -3.65
CA ILE A 398 -7.00 11.73 -5.00
C ILE A 398 -7.95 12.93 -4.99
N GLY A 399 -7.39 14.13 -5.15
CA GLY A 399 -8.17 15.36 -5.02
C GLY A 399 -8.76 15.45 -3.62
N SER A 400 -10.08 15.45 -3.51
CA SER A 400 -10.82 15.41 -2.24
C SER A 400 -11.38 14.03 -1.88
N ARG A 401 -11.01 12.96 -2.60
CA ARG A 401 -11.46 11.57 -2.32
C ARG A 401 -10.38 10.81 -1.58
N ALA A 402 -10.72 10.28 -0.41
CA ALA A 402 -9.91 9.28 0.29
C ALA A 402 -10.48 7.89 -0.02
N GLU A 403 -9.61 6.97 -0.44
CA GLU A 403 -9.86 5.54 -0.55
C GLU A 403 -8.86 4.79 0.32
N ASP A 404 -9.22 4.66 1.59
CA ASP A 404 -8.33 4.12 2.60
C ASP A 404 -8.70 2.69 2.95
N ILE A 405 -7.68 1.89 3.22
CA ILE A 405 -7.82 0.48 3.54
C ILE A 405 -7.14 0.21 4.87
N PHE A 406 -7.89 -0.34 5.82
CA PHE A 406 -7.41 -0.64 7.15
C PHE A 406 -7.51 -2.15 7.41
N ILE A 407 -6.39 -2.76 7.79
CA ILE A 407 -6.34 -4.14 8.25
C ILE A 407 -6.52 -4.13 9.76
N LEU A 408 -7.65 -4.67 10.22
CA LEU A 408 -8.11 -4.61 11.60
C LEU A 408 -8.27 -6.02 12.18
N SER A 409 -7.96 -6.17 13.47
CA SER A 409 -8.30 -7.36 14.25
C SER A 409 -8.93 -6.96 15.58
N THR A 410 -9.55 -7.91 16.26
CA THR A 410 -9.87 -7.74 17.68
C THR A 410 -8.59 -7.77 18.54
N GLN A 411 -8.70 -7.40 19.82
CA GLN A 411 -7.59 -7.48 20.78
C GLN A 411 -6.98 -8.89 20.89
N ASN A 412 -7.80 -9.93 20.70
CA ASN A 412 -7.36 -11.32 20.76
C ASN A 412 -6.83 -11.84 19.41
N LYS A 413 -6.54 -10.95 18.45
CA LYS A 413 -6.17 -11.29 17.05
C LYS A 413 -7.20 -12.21 16.36
N GLN A 414 -8.48 -12.04 16.70
CA GLN A 414 -9.59 -12.76 16.07
C GLN A 414 -10.39 -11.84 15.13
N LEU A 415 -11.22 -12.44 14.28
CA LEU A 415 -12.17 -11.72 13.44
C LEU A 415 -13.14 -10.87 14.26
N ILE A 416 -13.51 -9.72 13.71
CA ILE A 416 -14.53 -8.83 14.27
C ILE A 416 -15.90 -9.40 13.90
N SER A 417 -16.79 -9.57 14.88
CA SER A 417 -18.14 -10.09 14.62
C SER A 417 -18.94 -9.13 13.73
N LEU A 418 -19.85 -9.69 12.91
CA LEU A 418 -20.69 -8.90 11.99
C LEU A 418 -21.48 -7.79 12.72
N GLU A 419 -21.96 -8.05 13.94
CA GLU A 419 -22.65 -7.05 14.77
C GLU A 419 -21.74 -5.87 15.13
N LYS A 420 -20.48 -6.14 15.51
CA LYS A 420 -19.49 -5.09 15.81
C LYS A 420 -19.09 -4.32 14.56
N GLN A 421 -18.95 -5.00 13.43
CA GLN A 421 -18.66 -4.38 12.13
C GLN A 421 -19.77 -3.39 11.75
N GLN A 422 -21.04 -3.82 11.84
CA GLN A 422 -22.17 -2.97 11.48
C GLN A 422 -22.28 -1.75 12.40
N ARG A 423 -22.17 -1.96 13.72
CA ARG A 423 -22.19 -0.87 14.70
C ARG A 423 -21.09 0.16 14.43
N PHE A 424 -19.88 -0.30 14.14
CA PHE A 424 -18.76 0.56 13.78
C PHE A 424 -19.04 1.36 12.49
N ILE A 425 -19.59 0.72 11.45
CA ILE A 425 -19.94 1.39 10.19
C ILE A 425 -20.99 2.49 10.42
N ASP A 426 -22.00 2.22 11.24
CA ASP A 426 -23.09 3.19 11.48
C ASP A 426 -22.57 4.43 12.21
N GLU A 427 -21.73 4.24 13.24
CA GLU A 427 -21.09 5.33 13.96
C GLU A 427 -20.09 6.10 13.09
N LEU A 428 -19.28 5.38 12.29
CA LEU A 428 -18.36 5.97 11.33
C LEU A 428 -19.08 6.88 10.33
N LYS A 429 -20.22 6.42 9.79
CA LYS A 429 -21.01 7.21 8.84
C LYS A 429 -21.61 8.46 9.50
N GLN A 430 -22.04 8.37 10.75
CA GLN A 430 -22.52 9.54 11.50
C GLN A 430 -21.40 10.55 11.73
N LEU A 431 -20.22 10.05 12.13
CA LEU A 431 -19.04 10.88 12.41
C LEU A 431 -18.52 11.62 11.17
N LEU A 432 -18.58 10.98 10.01
CA LEU A 432 -18.10 11.56 8.74
C LEU A 432 -19.19 12.27 7.92
N ALA A 433 -20.44 12.25 8.38
CA ALA A 433 -21.53 13.02 7.76
C ALA A 433 -21.70 14.41 8.41
N ALA A 434 -21.12 14.62 9.58
CA ALA A 434 -21.04 15.89 10.29
C ALA A 434 -19.85 16.72 9.82
#